data_AF-A0A965RK61-F1
#
_entry.id   AF-A0A965RK61-F1
#
_cell.length_a   1.000
_cell.length_b   1.000
_cell.length_c   1.000
_cell.angle_alpha   90.00
_cell.angle_beta   90.00
_cell.angle_gamma   90.00
#
_symmetry.space_group_name_H-M   'P 1'
#
loop_
_entity.id
_entity.type
_entity.pdbx_description
1 polymer ?
#
loop_
_entity_poly.entity_id
_entity_poly.type
_entity_poly.pdbx_seq_one_letter_code
_entity_poly.pdbx_strand_id
1 'polypeptide(L)'
;MFTPAQLRAARGLLDWTRNDLADHAGISPETIKNIEHGTFRPQESTARAIVSCFKRFDIEFTDNDGVRRTKDTVVHYLGQDGFHDYVNDVYTELQRLEDKVIRICGVEDRLFVKALGNKADEHLKRMNSLQGLHFKAIASDINKSMKLGYIEYRTIPNLSFQIQFSVYGDRYDFILFGETKDYPKVVAIRSKIVAQAYREQFDALWNIAQKDG
;
A
#
# COMPACT_ATOMS: atom_id res chain seq x y z
N MET A 1 15.57 -10.84 9.52
CA MET A 1 16.77 -9.99 9.40
C MET A 1 17.57 -10.51 8.22
N PHE A 2 18.04 -9.66 7.31
CA PHE A 2 18.77 -10.11 6.10
C PHE A 2 20.28 -10.19 6.34
N THR A 3 20.99 -10.95 5.52
CA THR A 3 22.45 -11.06 5.56
C THR A 3 23.16 -10.08 4.62
N PRO A 4 24.46 -9.77 4.85
CA PRO A 4 25.24 -8.91 3.93
C PRO A 4 25.30 -9.44 2.49
N ALA A 5 25.26 -10.77 2.32
CA ALA A 5 25.20 -11.40 1.00
C ALA A 5 23.85 -11.11 0.32
N GLN A 6 22.74 -11.27 1.05
CA GLN A 6 21.43 -10.93 0.53
C GLN A 6 21.32 -9.44 0.16
N LEU A 7 21.88 -8.53 0.96
CA LEU A 7 21.84 -7.10 0.64
C LEU A 7 22.51 -6.79 -0.71
N ARG A 8 23.69 -7.38 -0.95
CA ARG A 8 24.40 -7.25 -2.23
C ARG A 8 23.63 -7.88 -3.39
N ALA A 9 23.05 -9.07 -3.17
CA ALA A 9 22.23 -9.75 -4.18
C ALA A 9 20.98 -8.94 -4.55
N ALA A 10 20.29 -8.37 -3.55
CA ALA A 10 19.11 -7.54 -3.75
C ALA A 10 19.41 -6.30 -4.59
N ARG A 11 20.51 -5.57 -4.30
CA ARG A 11 20.96 -4.49 -5.18
C ARG A 11 21.31 -5.00 -6.58
N GLY A 12 22.01 -6.13 -6.67
CA GLY A 12 22.38 -6.72 -7.96
C GLY A 12 21.18 -7.04 -8.84
N LEU A 13 20.07 -7.52 -8.26
CA LEU A 13 18.82 -7.79 -8.99
C LEU A 13 18.15 -6.52 -9.56
N LEU A 14 18.41 -5.35 -8.97
CA LEU A 14 17.91 -4.04 -9.41
C LEU A 14 18.94 -3.25 -10.21
N ASP A 15 20.14 -3.78 -10.41
CA ASP A 15 21.31 -3.07 -10.97
C ASP A 15 21.62 -1.75 -10.23
N TRP A 16 21.44 -1.77 -8.91
CA TRP A 16 21.64 -0.60 -8.05
C TRP A 16 23.05 -0.49 -7.51
N THR A 17 23.59 0.73 -7.56
CA THR A 17 24.74 1.14 -6.77
C THR A 17 24.35 1.30 -5.29
N ARG A 18 25.36 1.51 -4.42
CA ARG A 18 25.10 1.83 -3.00
C ARG A 18 24.41 3.18 -2.82
N ASN A 19 24.66 4.12 -3.74
CA ASN A 19 24.03 5.44 -3.70
C ASN A 19 22.55 5.34 -4.07
N ASP A 20 22.19 4.51 -5.05
CA ASP A 20 20.78 4.30 -5.41
C ASP A 20 19.98 3.74 -4.22
N LEU A 21 20.53 2.73 -3.54
CA LEU A 21 19.90 2.20 -2.32
C LEU A 21 19.87 3.25 -1.20
N ALA A 22 20.92 4.05 -1.03
CA ALA A 22 20.99 5.11 -0.03
C ALA A 22 19.85 6.11 -0.20
N ASP A 23 19.68 6.60 -1.42
CA ASP A 23 18.67 7.59 -1.79
C ASP A 23 17.26 7.01 -1.63
N HIS A 24 17.03 5.77 -2.07
CA HIS A 24 15.72 5.13 -1.97
C HIS A 24 15.35 4.70 -0.55
N ALA A 25 16.32 4.32 0.29
CA ALA A 25 16.08 3.87 1.66
C ALA A 25 16.17 4.99 2.70
N GLY A 26 16.67 6.18 2.34
CA GLY A 26 16.91 7.29 3.27
C GLY A 26 18.04 7.00 4.26
N ILE A 27 19.10 6.31 3.80
CA ILE A 27 20.23 5.84 4.63
C ILE A 27 21.53 6.30 3.98
N SER A 28 22.58 6.61 4.75
CA SER A 28 23.85 7.02 4.13
C SER A 28 24.52 5.88 3.34
N PRO A 29 25.20 6.17 2.21
CA PRO A 29 25.94 5.16 1.44
C PRO A 29 27.01 4.43 2.27
N GLU A 30 27.64 5.12 3.22
CA GLU A 30 28.65 4.53 4.12
C GLU A 30 28.02 3.49 5.07
N THR A 31 26.80 3.76 5.57
CA THR A 31 26.07 2.79 6.38
C THR A 31 25.79 1.51 5.59
N ILE A 32 25.32 1.66 4.34
CA ILE A 32 25.06 0.51 3.45
C ILE A 32 26.34 -0.28 3.22
N LYS A 33 27.45 0.39 2.88
CA LYS A 33 28.76 -0.23 2.68
C LYS A 33 29.20 -1.04 3.91
N ASN A 34 29.03 -0.50 5.13
CA ASN A 34 29.43 -1.19 6.36
C ASN A 34 28.54 -2.41 6.66
N ILE A 35 27.24 -2.33 6.35
CA ILE A 35 26.34 -3.49 6.44
C ILE A 35 26.78 -4.58 5.46
N GLU A 36 27.09 -4.22 4.21
CA GLU A 36 27.51 -5.17 3.17
C GLU A 36 28.83 -5.87 3.45
N HIS A 37 29.76 -5.20 4.14
CA HIS A 37 31.01 -5.82 4.58
C HIS A 37 30.86 -6.63 5.89
N GLY A 38 29.68 -6.59 6.52
CA GLY A 38 29.43 -7.28 7.79
C GLY A 38 30.13 -6.64 8.99
N THR A 39 30.71 -5.44 8.83
CA THR A 39 31.38 -4.69 9.91
C THR A 39 30.38 -4.01 10.84
N PHE A 40 29.14 -3.83 10.39
CA PHE A 40 28.07 -3.18 11.15
C PHE A 40 26.79 -3.99 11.06
N ARG A 41 26.20 -4.33 12.22
CA ARG A 41 24.84 -4.87 12.28
C ARG A 41 23.84 -3.72 12.32
N PRO A 42 22.93 -3.61 11.34
CA PRO A 42 21.96 -2.53 11.33
C PRO A 42 21.03 -2.61 12.54
N GLN A 43 20.69 -1.46 13.11
CA GLN A 43 19.59 -1.38 14.06
C GLN A 43 18.29 -1.80 13.39
N GLU A 44 17.31 -2.21 14.19
CA GLU A 44 16.04 -2.73 13.69
C GLU A 44 15.30 -1.75 12.77
N SER A 45 15.36 -0.45 13.08
CA SER A 45 14.81 0.62 12.26
C SER A 45 15.49 0.72 10.89
N THR A 46 16.82 0.68 10.85
CA THR A 46 17.63 0.66 9.61
C THR A 46 17.35 -0.60 8.79
N ALA A 47 17.28 -1.76 9.45
CA ALA A 47 16.97 -3.02 8.79
C ALA A 47 15.57 -2.99 8.17
N ARG A 48 14.56 -2.48 8.90
CA ARG A 48 13.20 -2.28 8.37
C ARG A 48 13.20 -1.34 7.18
N ALA A 49 13.89 -0.20 7.25
CA ALA A 49 13.96 0.75 6.14
C ALA A 49 14.53 0.12 4.86
N ILE A 50 15.60 -0.69 4.97
CA ILE A 50 16.20 -1.41 3.83
C ILE A 50 15.24 -2.47 3.28
N VAL A 51 14.65 -3.31 4.14
CA VAL A 51 13.72 -4.37 3.71
C VAL A 51 12.50 -3.76 3.02
N SER A 52 11.89 -2.75 3.62
CA SER A 52 10.75 -2.04 3.03
C SER A 52 11.15 -1.36 1.72
N CYS A 53 12.37 -0.84 1.60
CA CYS A 53 12.88 -0.30 0.36
C CYS A 53 12.87 -1.34 -0.75
N PHE A 54 13.57 -2.47 -0.58
CA PHE A 54 13.61 -3.52 -1.59
C PHE A 54 12.23 -4.09 -1.93
N LYS A 55 11.37 -4.25 -0.92
CA LYS A 55 9.99 -4.70 -1.13
C LYS A 55 9.21 -3.78 -2.08
N ARG A 56 9.39 -2.45 -1.98
CA ARG A 56 8.79 -1.46 -2.91
C ARG A 56 9.29 -1.56 -4.35
N PHE A 57 10.39 -2.28 -4.59
CA PHE A 57 10.97 -2.52 -5.91
C PHE A 57 10.90 -4.01 -6.29
N ASP A 58 9.91 -4.73 -5.74
CA ASP A 58 9.64 -6.15 -6.04
C ASP A 58 10.79 -7.08 -5.70
N ILE A 59 11.51 -6.80 -4.63
CA ILE A 59 12.58 -7.65 -4.13
C ILE A 59 12.26 -8.09 -2.71
N GLU A 60 12.32 -9.40 -2.48
CA GLU A 60 12.08 -10.01 -1.19
C GLU A 60 13.28 -10.83 -0.72
N PHE A 61 13.61 -10.65 0.56
CA PHE A 61 14.58 -11.46 1.30
C PHE A 61 13.89 -12.73 1.79
N THR A 62 14.45 -13.90 1.47
CA THR A 62 13.92 -15.20 1.89
C THR A 62 14.69 -15.76 3.09
N ASP A 63 14.09 -16.71 3.81
CA ASP A 63 14.69 -17.31 5.02
C ASP A 63 15.96 -18.13 4.74
N ASN A 64 16.14 -18.62 3.51
CA ASN A 64 17.27 -19.48 3.10
C ASN A 64 18.43 -18.68 2.48
N ASP A 65 18.72 -17.48 2.99
CA ASP A 65 19.74 -16.57 2.44
C ASP A 65 19.55 -16.17 0.96
N GLY A 66 18.39 -16.46 0.38
CA GLY A 66 18.05 -16.12 -1.00
C GLY A 66 17.41 -14.74 -1.10
N VAL A 67 17.41 -14.20 -2.32
CA VAL A 67 16.65 -13.01 -2.71
C VAL A 67 15.89 -13.35 -3.98
N ARG A 68 14.61 -12.96 -4.06
CA ARG A 68 13.79 -13.18 -5.26
C ARG A 68 13.15 -11.90 -5.77
N ARG A 69 12.92 -11.85 -7.08
CA ARG A 69 11.97 -10.91 -7.67
C ARG A 69 10.56 -11.36 -7.37
N THR A 70 9.71 -10.42 -7.05
CA THR A 70 8.34 -10.68 -6.67
C THR A 70 7.42 -9.95 -7.63
N LYS A 71 7.31 -10.45 -8.86
CA LYS A 71 6.21 -10.07 -9.77
C LYS A 71 4.99 -10.90 -9.36
N ASP A 72 3.82 -10.26 -9.28
CA ASP A 72 2.58 -10.89 -8.79
C ASP A 72 2.65 -11.32 -7.32
N THR A 73 2.82 -10.33 -6.43
CA THR A 73 2.82 -10.57 -4.99
C THR A 73 1.45 -10.48 -4.37
N VAL A 74 1.19 -11.39 -3.44
CA VAL A 74 0.17 -11.23 -2.42
C VAL A 74 0.87 -10.82 -1.13
N VAL A 75 0.51 -9.65 -0.61
CA VAL A 75 1.04 -9.09 0.64
C VAL A 75 -0.07 -9.05 1.67
N HIS A 76 0.24 -9.53 2.87
CA HIS A 76 -0.64 -9.42 4.02
C HIS A 76 -0.15 -8.32 4.95
N TYR A 77 -1.05 -7.43 5.34
CA TYR A 77 -0.84 -6.46 6.41
C TYR A 77 -1.79 -6.81 7.55
N LEU A 78 -1.27 -7.03 8.75
CA LEU A 78 -2.03 -7.54 9.89
C LEU A 78 -1.97 -6.56 11.06
N GLY A 79 -3.10 -6.41 11.74
CA GLY A 79 -3.22 -5.51 12.88
C GLY A 79 -3.02 -4.04 12.51
N GLN A 80 -2.96 -3.20 13.54
CA GLN A 80 -2.85 -1.74 13.37
C GLN A 80 -1.52 -1.31 12.74
N ASP A 81 -0.39 -1.88 13.19
CA ASP A 81 0.92 -1.55 12.63
C ASP A 81 1.00 -1.94 11.15
N GLY A 82 0.50 -3.13 10.79
CA GLY A 82 0.38 -3.56 9.40
C GLY A 82 -0.51 -2.60 8.59
N PHE A 83 -1.62 -2.15 9.17
CA PHE A 83 -2.48 -1.16 8.51
C PHE A 83 -1.76 0.17 8.23
N HIS A 84 -0.91 0.62 9.16
CA HIS A 84 -0.06 1.80 8.95
C HIS A 84 0.93 1.59 7.80
N ASP A 85 1.54 0.41 7.72
CA ASP A 85 2.43 0.04 6.60
C ASP A 85 1.68 0.00 5.28
N TYR A 86 0.46 -0.55 5.26
CA TYR A 86 -0.41 -0.57 4.09
C TYR A 86 -0.69 0.85 3.57
N VAL A 87 -1.16 1.76 4.42
CA VAL A 87 -1.49 3.13 3.98
C VAL A 87 -0.24 3.96 3.60
N ASN A 88 0.94 3.58 4.10
CA ASN A 88 2.22 4.13 3.65
C ASN A 88 2.62 3.60 2.27
N ASP A 89 2.41 2.33 1.99
CA ASP A 89 2.64 1.71 0.68
C ASP A 89 1.70 2.31 -0.37
N VAL A 90 0.40 2.45 -0.08
CA VAL A 90 -0.57 3.16 -0.94
C VAL A 90 -0.09 4.57 -1.25
N TYR A 91 0.26 5.36 -0.23
CA TYR A 91 0.74 6.74 -0.41
C TYR A 91 1.99 6.80 -1.32
N THR A 92 2.96 5.93 -1.06
CA THR A 92 4.22 5.88 -1.84
C THR A 92 3.98 5.47 -3.29
N GLU A 93 3.06 4.53 -3.52
CA GLU A 93 2.68 4.12 -4.88
C GLU A 93 2.04 5.29 -5.63
N LEU A 94 1.08 5.98 -5.01
CA LEU A 94 0.39 7.10 -5.64
C LEU A 94 1.33 8.23 -6.03
N GLN A 95 2.38 8.50 -5.24
CA GLN A 95 3.39 9.50 -5.60
C GLN A 95 4.09 9.19 -6.93
N ARG A 96 4.16 7.92 -7.34
CA ARG A 96 4.82 7.46 -8.57
C ARG A 96 3.88 7.35 -9.76
N LEU A 97 2.59 7.15 -9.51
CA LEU A 97 1.60 7.01 -10.59
C LEU A 97 1.38 8.35 -11.30
N GLU A 98 1.35 8.29 -12.64
CA GLU A 98 0.90 9.41 -13.47
C GLU A 98 -0.58 9.69 -13.20
N ASP A 99 -1.42 8.64 -13.25
CA ASP A 99 -2.85 8.69 -12.92
C ASP A 99 -3.11 8.23 -11.48
N LYS A 100 -3.43 9.18 -10.59
CA LYS A 100 -3.65 8.93 -9.15
C LYS A 100 -5.12 8.68 -8.83
N VAL A 101 -5.75 7.78 -9.58
CA VAL A 101 -7.15 7.39 -9.37
C VAL A 101 -7.22 6.11 -8.54
N ILE A 102 -7.85 6.20 -7.37
CA ILE A 102 -8.22 5.04 -6.56
C ILE A 102 -9.72 4.78 -6.73
N ARG A 103 -10.06 3.54 -7.02
CA ARG A 103 -11.44 3.07 -7.10
C ARG A 103 -11.72 2.20 -5.90
N ILE A 104 -12.75 2.52 -5.11
CA ILE A 104 -13.08 1.83 -3.84
C ILE A 104 -14.52 1.35 -3.87
N CYS A 105 -14.77 0.08 -3.60
CA CYS A 105 -16.09 -0.50 -3.41
C CYS A 105 -16.31 -0.88 -1.95
N GLY A 106 -17.51 -0.66 -1.44
CA GLY A 106 -17.86 -1.02 -0.06
C GLY A 106 -17.15 -0.15 0.96
N VAL A 107 -17.15 1.16 0.74
CA VAL A 107 -16.42 2.11 1.58
C VAL A 107 -16.93 2.08 3.02
N GLU A 108 -16.01 1.88 3.97
CA GLU A 108 -16.23 1.82 5.41
C GLU A 108 -15.37 2.87 6.13
N ASP A 109 -15.59 4.15 5.82
CA ASP A 109 -14.75 5.26 6.29
C ASP A 109 -14.54 5.31 7.80
N ARG A 110 -15.59 5.04 8.57
CA ARG A 110 -15.50 5.01 10.04
C ARG A 110 -14.54 3.92 10.51
N LEU A 111 -14.59 2.74 9.89
CA LEU A 111 -13.70 1.63 10.23
C LEU A 111 -12.27 1.90 9.73
N PHE A 112 -12.12 2.55 8.58
CA PHE A 112 -10.84 2.99 8.04
C PHE A 112 -10.14 3.99 8.99
N VAL A 113 -10.86 5.02 9.46
CA VAL A 113 -10.33 5.99 10.43
C VAL A 113 -10.03 5.33 11.78
N LYS A 114 -10.91 4.43 12.26
CA LYS A 114 -10.66 3.64 13.49
C LYS A 114 -9.38 2.81 13.37
N ALA A 115 -9.14 2.19 12.21
CA ALA A 115 -7.95 1.39 11.93
C ALA A 115 -6.67 2.25 11.91
N LEU A 116 -6.72 3.45 11.33
CA LEU A 116 -5.60 4.41 11.38
C LEU A 116 -5.25 4.84 12.81
N GLY A 117 -6.24 4.92 13.71
CA GLY A 117 -6.03 5.35 15.08
C GLY A 117 -5.42 6.76 15.16
N ASN A 118 -4.35 6.91 15.95
CA ASN A 118 -3.69 8.21 16.15
C ASN A 118 -3.01 8.79 14.89
N LYS A 119 -2.88 8.03 13.80
CA LYS A 119 -2.29 8.49 12.54
C LYS A 119 -3.31 9.00 11.52
N ALA A 120 -4.61 9.04 11.87
CA ALA A 120 -5.66 9.41 10.95
C ALA A 120 -5.45 10.81 10.35
N ASP A 121 -5.27 11.83 11.19
CA ASP A 121 -5.14 13.23 10.75
C ASP A 121 -3.91 13.44 9.86
N GLU A 122 -2.77 12.88 10.25
CA GLU A 122 -1.53 12.94 9.47
C GLU A 122 -1.72 12.30 8.09
N HIS A 123 -2.35 11.13 8.05
CA HIS A 123 -2.61 10.41 6.81
C HIS A 123 -3.56 11.18 5.89
N LEU A 124 -4.69 11.68 6.40
CA LEU A 124 -5.65 12.44 5.59
C LEU A 124 -5.02 13.73 5.03
N LYS A 125 -4.21 14.42 5.83
CA LYS A 125 -3.51 15.66 5.42
C LYS A 125 -2.49 15.42 4.31
N ARG A 126 -1.68 14.35 4.41
CA ARG A 126 -0.70 14.03 3.36
C ARG A 126 -1.36 13.60 2.05
N MET A 127 -2.47 12.85 2.13
CA MET A 127 -3.23 12.45 0.94
C MET A 127 -3.83 13.67 0.24
N ASN A 128 -4.42 14.60 0.99
CA ASN A 128 -4.95 15.85 0.45
C ASN A 128 -3.89 16.75 -0.22
N SER A 129 -2.61 16.57 0.12
CA SER A 129 -1.50 17.32 -0.48
C SER A 129 -1.03 16.76 -1.82
N LEU A 130 -1.51 15.57 -2.24
CA LEU A 130 -1.14 14.97 -3.52
C LEU A 130 -1.89 15.65 -4.68
N GLN A 131 -1.15 16.24 -5.62
CA GLN A 131 -1.74 16.82 -6.83
C GLN A 131 -2.31 15.75 -7.75
N GLY A 132 -3.52 15.99 -8.27
CA GLY A 132 -4.20 15.09 -9.20
C GLY A 132 -4.78 13.82 -8.55
N LEU A 133 -4.85 13.75 -7.22
CA LEU A 133 -5.49 12.65 -6.51
C LEU A 133 -7.00 12.65 -6.74
N HIS A 134 -7.56 11.51 -7.15
CA HIS A 134 -9.01 11.34 -7.27
C HIS A 134 -9.44 9.97 -6.75
N PHE A 135 -10.43 9.96 -5.87
CA PHE A 135 -11.03 8.73 -5.36
C PHE A 135 -12.44 8.61 -5.93
N LYS A 136 -12.75 7.44 -6.47
CA LYS A 136 -14.10 7.06 -6.89
C LYS A 136 -14.58 5.99 -5.92
N ALA A 137 -15.55 6.33 -5.09
CA ALA A 137 -15.95 5.52 -3.93
C ALA A 137 -17.42 5.10 -4.03
N ILE A 138 -17.68 3.79 -4.05
CA ILE A 138 -19.04 3.25 -3.97
C ILE A 138 -19.33 2.87 -2.51
N ALA A 139 -20.32 3.54 -1.92
CA ALA A 139 -20.79 3.29 -0.58
C ALA A 139 -22.20 2.68 -0.59
N SER A 140 -22.55 1.96 0.47
CA SER A 140 -23.93 1.50 0.72
C SER A 140 -24.81 2.62 1.28
N ASP A 141 -24.22 3.56 2.04
CA ASP A 141 -24.88 4.72 2.64
C ASP A 141 -23.91 5.90 2.73
N ILE A 142 -24.16 6.93 1.93
CA ILE A 142 -23.31 8.12 1.82
C ILE A 142 -23.31 9.00 3.06
N ASN A 143 -24.34 8.90 3.92
CA ASN A 143 -24.39 9.68 5.16
C ASN A 143 -23.29 9.26 6.16
N LYS A 144 -22.68 8.09 5.94
CA LYS A 144 -21.56 7.57 6.73
C LYS A 144 -20.20 7.91 6.12
N SER A 145 -20.18 8.58 4.97
CA SER A 145 -18.97 8.88 4.21
C SER A 145 -18.29 10.18 4.65
N MET A 146 -16.96 10.21 4.56
CA MET A 146 -16.16 11.41 4.77
C MET A 146 -16.38 12.43 3.67
N LYS A 147 -16.34 13.73 4.02
CA LYS A 147 -16.44 14.83 3.05
C LYS A 147 -15.06 15.38 2.73
N LEU A 148 -14.40 14.77 1.75
CA LEU A 148 -13.05 15.16 1.31
C LEU A 148 -13.11 15.52 -0.18
N GLY A 149 -12.52 16.66 -0.57
CA GLY A 149 -12.68 17.22 -1.92
C GLY A 149 -12.08 16.37 -3.05
N TYR A 150 -11.19 15.43 -2.71
CA TYR A 150 -10.61 14.48 -3.66
C TYR A 150 -11.41 13.18 -3.78
N ILE A 151 -12.57 13.05 -3.12
CA ILE A 151 -13.40 11.84 -3.16
C ILE A 151 -14.76 12.13 -3.79
N GLU A 152 -15.05 11.48 -4.91
CA GLU A 152 -16.40 11.36 -5.47
C GLU A 152 -17.04 10.09 -4.91
N TYR A 153 -18.20 10.24 -4.27
CA TYR A 153 -18.99 9.10 -3.82
C TYR A 153 -20.17 8.85 -4.75
N ARG A 154 -20.52 7.57 -4.89
CA ARG A 154 -21.80 7.12 -5.44
C ARG A 154 -22.38 6.02 -4.58
N THR A 155 -23.69 5.82 -4.69
CA THR A 155 -24.39 4.80 -3.92
C THR A 155 -25.04 3.76 -4.81
N ILE A 156 -25.06 2.51 -4.35
CA ILE A 156 -25.91 1.46 -4.91
C ILE A 156 -26.81 0.97 -3.77
N PRO A 157 -28.04 1.48 -3.66
CA PRO A 157 -28.97 1.03 -2.64
C PRO A 157 -29.17 -0.49 -2.74
N ASN A 158 -29.16 -1.18 -1.59
CA ASN A 158 -29.35 -2.64 -1.45
C ASN A 158 -28.19 -3.54 -1.92
N LEU A 159 -27.07 -3.00 -2.40
CA LEU A 159 -25.87 -3.80 -2.60
C LEU A 159 -25.11 -3.94 -1.28
N SER A 160 -25.06 -5.16 -0.75
CA SER A 160 -24.28 -5.47 0.45
C SER A 160 -22.85 -5.79 0.07
N PHE A 161 -21.93 -4.89 0.42
CA PHE A 161 -20.50 -5.17 0.37
C PHE A 161 -20.09 -5.90 1.65
N GLN A 162 -19.57 -7.11 1.51
CA GLN A 162 -19.06 -7.90 2.64
C GLN A 162 -17.64 -7.49 3.04
N ILE A 163 -16.91 -6.86 2.12
CA ILE A 163 -15.54 -6.37 2.30
C ILE A 163 -15.40 -5.03 1.58
N GLN A 164 -14.52 -4.16 2.08
CA GLN A 164 -14.04 -3.02 1.32
C GLN A 164 -12.92 -3.50 0.40
N PHE A 165 -12.97 -3.18 -0.88
CA PHE A 165 -11.85 -3.42 -1.79
C PHE A 165 -11.51 -2.18 -2.61
N SER A 166 -10.25 -2.07 -3.02
CA SER A 166 -9.78 -0.97 -3.84
C SER A 166 -8.85 -1.41 -4.97
N VAL A 167 -8.79 -0.60 -6.03
CA VAL A 167 -7.92 -0.81 -7.19
C VAL A 167 -7.31 0.50 -7.68
N TYR A 168 -6.00 0.49 -7.89
CA TYR A 168 -5.19 1.63 -8.34
C TYR A 168 -3.87 1.12 -8.94
N GLY A 169 -3.33 1.81 -9.97
CA GLY A 169 -2.15 1.30 -10.69
C GLY A 169 -2.30 -0.17 -11.11
N ASP A 170 -1.29 -1.00 -10.81
CA ASP A 170 -1.33 -2.46 -10.98
C ASP A 170 -1.65 -3.21 -9.69
N ARG A 171 -2.41 -2.58 -8.76
CA ARG A 171 -2.71 -3.12 -7.43
C ARG A 171 -4.21 -3.26 -7.20
N TYR A 172 -4.56 -4.35 -6.54
CA TYR A 172 -5.88 -4.62 -5.99
C TYR A 172 -5.72 -4.99 -4.52
N ASP A 173 -6.51 -4.42 -3.63
CA ASP A 173 -6.53 -4.82 -2.23
C ASP A 173 -7.95 -4.97 -1.71
N PHE A 174 -8.07 -5.72 -0.62
CA PHE A 174 -9.27 -5.70 0.19
C PHE A 174 -8.92 -5.68 1.67
N ILE A 175 -9.81 -5.04 2.43
CA ILE A 175 -9.68 -4.84 3.86
C ILE A 175 -10.79 -5.64 4.54
N LEU A 176 -10.36 -6.49 5.47
CA LEU A 176 -11.23 -7.14 6.44
C LEU A 176 -11.12 -6.35 7.74
N PHE A 177 -12.22 -5.72 8.13
CA PHE A 177 -12.34 -5.08 9.43
C PHE A 177 -12.88 -6.09 10.45
N GLY A 178 -12.32 -6.10 11.66
CA GLY A 178 -12.67 -7.04 12.72
C GLY A 178 -12.15 -6.56 14.08
N GLU A 179 -12.55 -7.24 15.15
CA GLU A 179 -12.27 -6.82 16.54
C GLU A 179 -11.30 -7.76 17.29
N THR A 180 -10.34 -8.37 16.58
CA THR A 180 -9.27 -9.18 17.21
C THR A 180 -7.89 -8.56 16.94
N LYS A 181 -6.86 -9.03 17.66
CA LYS A 181 -5.50 -8.46 17.58
C LYS A 181 -4.88 -8.46 16.17
N ASP A 182 -5.32 -9.38 15.30
CA ASP A 182 -4.79 -9.54 13.94
C ASP A 182 -5.55 -8.67 12.91
N TYR A 183 -6.54 -7.89 13.37
CA TYR A 183 -7.34 -7.00 12.55
C TYR A 183 -6.99 -5.51 12.76
N PRO A 184 -7.17 -4.66 11.74
CA PRO A 184 -7.64 -5.01 10.40
C PRO A 184 -6.64 -5.86 9.63
N LYS A 185 -7.15 -6.69 8.72
CA LYS A 185 -6.32 -7.48 7.80
C LYS A 185 -6.48 -6.91 6.40
N VAL A 186 -5.39 -6.53 5.77
CA VAL A 186 -5.36 -6.14 4.36
C VAL A 186 -4.66 -7.23 3.57
N VAL A 187 -5.25 -7.60 2.44
CA VAL A 187 -4.60 -8.43 1.43
C VAL A 187 -4.43 -7.55 0.19
N ALA A 188 -3.19 -7.26 -0.17
CA ALA A 188 -2.85 -6.50 -1.36
C ALA A 188 -2.22 -7.42 -2.40
N ILE A 189 -2.70 -7.34 -3.63
CA ILE A 189 -2.26 -8.10 -4.79
C ILE A 189 -1.69 -7.13 -5.80
N ARG A 190 -0.40 -7.27 -6.14
CA ARG A 190 0.22 -6.51 -7.23
C ARG A 190 0.17 -7.33 -8.51
N SER A 191 -0.89 -7.20 -9.29
CA SER A 191 -1.01 -7.88 -10.56
C SER A 191 -1.80 -7.06 -11.56
N LYS A 192 -1.18 -6.79 -12.72
CA LYS A 192 -1.82 -6.00 -13.79
C LYS A 192 -3.14 -6.62 -14.27
N ILE A 193 -3.20 -7.94 -14.40
CA ILE A 193 -4.40 -8.66 -14.86
C ILE A 193 -5.51 -8.56 -13.81
N VAL A 194 -5.18 -8.78 -12.54
CA VAL A 194 -6.18 -8.67 -11.44
C VAL A 194 -6.67 -7.23 -11.31
N ALA A 195 -5.75 -6.25 -11.30
CA ALA A 195 -6.12 -4.84 -11.22
C ALA A 195 -7.00 -4.42 -12.40
N GLN A 196 -6.70 -4.89 -13.62
CA GLN A 196 -7.53 -4.58 -14.78
C GLN A 196 -8.94 -5.18 -14.67
N ALA A 197 -9.07 -6.45 -14.27
CA ALA A 197 -10.36 -7.10 -14.10
C ALA A 197 -11.24 -6.39 -13.06
N TYR A 198 -10.68 -6.06 -11.90
CA TYR A 198 -11.43 -5.37 -10.84
C TYR A 198 -11.67 -3.88 -11.14
N ARG A 199 -10.86 -3.25 -11.99
CA ARG A 199 -11.14 -1.92 -12.53
C ARG A 199 -12.37 -1.93 -13.41
N GLU A 200 -12.47 -2.90 -14.33
CA GLU A 200 -13.64 -3.07 -15.20
C GLU A 200 -14.90 -3.39 -14.38
N GLN A 201 -14.78 -4.27 -13.37
CA GLN A 201 -15.88 -4.56 -12.44
C GLN A 201 -16.32 -3.31 -11.68
N PHE A 202 -15.37 -2.52 -11.17
CA PHE A 202 -15.69 -1.24 -10.52
C PHE A 202 -16.41 -0.30 -11.48
N ASP A 203 -15.89 -0.11 -12.69
CA ASP A 203 -16.45 0.84 -13.64
C ASP A 203 -17.87 0.42 -14.08
N ALA A 204 -18.16 -0.89 -14.16
CA ALA A 204 -19.51 -1.41 -14.37
C ALA A 204 -20.47 -1.05 -13.22
N LEU A 205 -20.04 -1.23 -11.95
CA LEU A 205 -20.82 -0.82 -10.77
C LEU A 205 -20.99 0.70 -10.73
N TRP A 206 -19.94 1.45 -11.04
CA TRP A 206 -19.92 2.91 -11.03
C TRP A 206 -20.94 3.53 -11.99
N ASN A 207 -21.15 2.89 -13.14
CA ASN A 207 -22.09 3.34 -14.16
C ASN A 207 -23.56 3.17 -13.75
N ILE A 208 -23.86 2.18 -12.91
CA ILE A 208 -25.22 1.99 -12.36
C ILE A 208 -25.41 2.66 -11.00
N ALA A 209 -24.33 3.08 -10.35
CA ALA A 209 -24.36 3.76 -9.07
C ALA A 209 -24.96 5.17 -9.22
N GLN A 210 -25.81 5.51 -8.27
CA GLN A 210 -26.46 6.80 -8.19
C GLN A 210 -25.42 7.85 -7.79
N LYS A 211 -25.29 8.89 -8.63
CA LYS A 211 -24.62 10.12 -8.21
C LYS A 211 -25.50 10.78 -7.16
N ASP A 212 -24.89 11.25 -6.08
CA ASP A 212 -25.57 12.24 -5.26
C ASP A 212 -25.79 13.50 -6.10
N GLY A 213 -26.97 14.09 -5.92
CA GLY A 213 -27.40 15.34 -6.55
C GLY A 213 -26.79 16.57 -5.90
#